data_AF-A0A9D7F071-F1
#
_entry.id   AF-A0A9D7F071-F1
#
_cell.length_a   1.000
_cell.length_b   1.000
_cell.length_c   1.000
_cell.angle_alpha   90.00
_cell.angle_beta   90.00
_cell.angle_gamma   90.00
#
_symmetry.space_group_name_H-M   'P 1'
#
loop_
_entity.id
_entity.type
_entity.pdbx_description
1 polymer ?
#
loop_
_entity_poly.entity_id
_entity_poly.type
_entity_poly.pdbx_seq_one_letter_code
_entity_poly.pdbx_strand_id
1 'polypeptide(L)'
;MILPATIHFCYKAQQVTITGSIADSSENKKLHQAVISLLKKTDTTLVSFTRSNAEGKFLFPAIDTGSYLILISYPKFADFMETIELKGDLHLGEISLTMKSKLLEEVVIRTNASIRIKGDTTEFVADSFKVRDGATVEELLKKLPGLTVNAKGEIVAQGKKVDKVLVDGEEFFGDDPTMATQNISAKAVDKVQVFDTKTEEQKITGMTTGNEGKTVQI
;
A
#
# COMPACT_ATOMS: atom_id res chain seq x y z
N MET A 1 41.61 -40.92 53.76
CA MET A 1 41.75 -40.22 52.46
C MET A 1 40.82 -40.91 51.48
N ILE A 2 39.65 -40.30 51.20
CA ILE A 2 38.69 -40.80 50.21
C ILE A 2 38.16 -39.55 49.50
N LEU A 3 38.49 -39.38 48.22
CA LEU A 3 38.08 -38.24 47.39
C LEU A 3 36.58 -38.36 47.07
N PRO A 4 35.78 -37.27 47.11
CA PRO A 4 34.43 -37.30 46.59
C PRO A 4 34.47 -37.22 45.04
N ALA A 5 33.81 -38.18 44.39
CA ALA A 5 33.62 -38.18 42.94
C ALA A 5 32.46 -37.24 42.59
N THR A 6 32.75 -36.12 41.94
CA THR A 6 31.75 -35.17 41.45
C THR A 6 31.13 -35.68 40.15
N ILE A 7 29.91 -36.21 40.23
CA ILE A 7 29.12 -36.58 39.06
C ILE A 7 28.64 -35.30 38.36
N HIS A 8 29.18 -35.03 37.17
CA HIS A 8 28.72 -33.93 36.32
C HIS A 8 27.49 -34.39 35.54
N PHE A 9 26.32 -33.90 35.91
CA PHE A 9 25.08 -34.10 35.16
C PHE A 9 25.04 -33.11 33.99
N CYS A 10 25.40 -33.57 32.79
CA CYS A 10 25.26 -32.78 31.57
C CYS A 10 23.80 -32.83 31.11
N TYR A 11 23.00 -31.80 31.41
CA TYR A 11 21.69 -31.61 30.82
C TYR A 11 21.88 -31.33 29.32
N LYS A 12 21.71 -32.34 28.46
CA LYS A 12 21.53 -32.09 27.02
C LYS A 12 20.15 -31.47 26.83
N ALA A 13 20.09 -30.19 26.48
CA ALA A 13 18.88 -29.60 25.93
C ALA A 13 18.44 -30.42 24.71
N GLN A 14 17.17 -30.79 24.65
CA GLN A 14 16.64 -31.56 23.52
C GLN A 14 16.56 -30.64 22.31
N GLN A 15 17.50 -30.82 21.39
CA GLN A 15 17.48 -30.15 20.11
C GLN A 15 16.44 -30.81 19.20
N VAL A 16 15.68 -30.00 18.50
CA VAL A 16 14.54 -30.42 17.68
C VAL A 16 14.67 -29.86 16.27
N THR A 17 13.86 -30.37 15.35
CA THR A 17 13.92 -30.05 13.93
C THR A 17 12.71 -29.24 13.51
N ILE A 18 12.92 -28.22 12.68
CA ILE A 18 11.83 -27.48 12.03
C ILE A 18 11.86 -27.76 10.53
N THR A 19 10.72 -28.14 9.96
CA THR A 19 10.56 -28.36 8.52
C THR A 19 9.33 -27.69 7.96
N GLY A 20 9.34 -27.40 6.66
CA GLY A 20 8.18 -26.90 5.93
C GLY A 20 8.46 -26.74 4.45
N SER A 21 7.47 -26.29 3.70
CA SER A 21 7.59 -25.88 2.30
C SER A 21 7.05 -24.47 2.09
N ILE A 22 7.52 -23.81 1.04
CA ILE A 22 7.11 -22.45 0.68
C ILE A 22 6.60 -22.46 -0.76
N ALA A 23 5.41 -21.89 -0.96
CA ALA A 23 4.77 -21.77 -2.26
C ALA A 23 4.17 -20.37 -2.48
N ASP A 24 3.92 -20.02 -3.73
CA ASP A 24 3.09 -18.87 -4.09
C ASP A 24 1.61 -19.17 -3.83
N SER A 25 0.94 -18.30 -3.07
CA SER A 25 -0.50 -18.34 -2.84
C SER A 25 -1.38 -18.31 -4.10
N SER A 26 -0.87 -17.80 -5.23
CA SER A 26 -1.65 -17.65 -6.46
C SER A 26 -1.45 -18.80 -7.43
N GLU A 27 -0.20 -19.13 -7.74
CA GLU A 27 0.14 -20.16 -8.73
C GLU A 27 0.46 -21.52 -8.11
N ASN A 28 0.45 -21.65 -6.78
CA ASN A 28 0.95 -22.83 -6.05
C ASN A 28 2.40 -23.22 -6.42
N LYS A 29 3.14 -22.27 -7.02
CA LYS A 29 4.50 -22.45 -7.47
C LYS A 29 5.45 -22.53 -6.29
N LYS A 30 6.28 -23.58 -6.24
CA LYS A 30 7.29 -23.73 -5.17
C LYS A 30 8.35 -22.65 -5.28
N LEU A 31 8.65 -21.99 -4.16
CA LEU A 31 9.57 -20.86 -4.13
C LEU A 31 10.97 -21.33 -3.75
N HIS A 32 11.89 -21.35 -4.71
CA HIS A 32 13.29 -21.69 -4.52
C HIS A 32 14.11 -20.49 -4.01
N GLN A 33 15.00 -20.71 -3.04
CA GLN A 33 15.86 -19.72 -2.39
C GLN A 33 15.14 -18.63 -1.58
N ALA A 34 13.90 -18.89 -1.15
CA ALA A 34 13.29 -18.09 -0.08
C ALA A 34 14.18 -18.14 1.15
N VAL A 35 14.32 -17.00 1.83
CA VAL A 35 15.11 -16.87 3.05
C VAL A 35 14.17 -17.10 4.22
N ILE A 36 14.49 -18.09 5.04
CA ILE A 36 13.77 -18.35 6.29
C ILE A 36 14.75 -18.01 7.41
N SER A 37 14.36 -17.05 8.25
CA SER A 37 15.11 -16.61 9.42
C SER A 37 14.36 -17.02 10.67
N LEU A 38 15.05 -17.68 11.59
CA LEU A 38 14.56 -18.00 12.92
C LEU A 38 15.14 -16.98 13.89
N LEU A 39 14.27 -16.23 14.55
CA LEU A 39 14.63 -15.12 15.42
C LEU A 39 14.15 -15.42 16.85
N LYS A 40 14.86 -14.91 17.86
CA LYS A 40 14.37 -14.96 19.24
C LYS A 40 13.13 -14.08 19.36
N LYS A 41 12.06 -14.60 19.98
CA LYS A 41 10.83 -13.82 20.21
C LYS A 41 11.06 -12.58 21.11
N THR A 42 12.05 -12.63 21.99
CA THR A 42 12.29 -11.58 23.01
C THR A 42 12.89 -10.30 22.45
N ASP A 43 13.84 -10.41 21.54
CA ASP A 43 14.64 -9.28 21.05
C ASP A 43 14.85 -9.32 19.53
N THR A 44 14.22 -10.28 18.83
CA THR A 44 14.33 -10.45 17.37
C THR A 44 15.76 -10.76 16.90
N THR A 45 16.66 -11.16 17.80
CA THR A 45 18.02 -11.56 17.43
C THR A 45 17.99 -12.83 16.56
N LEU A 46 18.78 -12.83 15.49
CA LEU A 46 18.93 -13.98 14.62
C LEU A 46 19.52 -15.18 15.37
N VAL A 47 18.77 -16.28 15.38
CA VAL A 47 19.21 -17.58 15.92
C VAL A 47 19.86 -18.39 14.80
N SER A 48 19.17 -18.52 13.67
CA SER A 48 19.65 -19.24 12.50
C SER A 48 18.88 -18.79 11.26
N PHE A 49 19.42 -19.06 10.08
CA PHE A 49 18.68 -18.89 8.82
C PHE A 49 18.97 -20.06 7.88
N THR A 50 18.03 -20.31 6.98
CA THR A 50 18.17 -21.31 5.92
C THR A 50 17.51 -20.79 4.64
N ARG A 51 17.65 -21.56 3.56
CA ARG A 51 17.00 -21.28 2.29
C ARG A 51 16.17 -22.45 1.82
N SER A 52 15.04 -22.17 1.17
CA SER A 52 14.26 -23.21 0.52
C SER A 52 14.98 -23.78 -0.71
N ASN A 53 14.81 -25.08 -0.94
CA ASN A 53 15.34 -25.78 -2.09
C ASN A 53 14.44 -25.66 -3.34
N ALA A 54 14.75 -26.38 -4.43
CA ALA A 54 14.00 -26.31 -5.69
C ALA A 54 12.52 -26.73 -5.53
N GLU A 55 12.23 -27.62 -4.58
CA GLU A 55 10.86 -28.04 -4.24
C GLU A 55 10.19 -27.11 -3.20
N GLY A 56 10.83 -26.00 -2.85
CA GLY A 56 10.35 -25.03 -1.87
C GLY A 56 10.53 -25.48 -0.41
N LYS A 57 11.18 -26.63 -0.16
CA LYS A 57 11.34 -27.20 1.19
C LYS A 57 12.50 -26.55 1.94
N PHE A 58 12.33 -26.38 3.25
CA PHE A 58 13.39 -25.91 4.14
C PHE A 58 13.51 -26.79 5.39
N LEU A 59 14.68 -26.71 6.01
CA LEU A 59 15.05 -27.48 7.20
C LEU A 59 15.91 -26.62 8.13
N PHE A 60 15.54 -26.60 9.41
CA PHE A 60 16.43 -26.21 10.50
C PHE A 60 16.74 -27.43 11.35
N PRO A 61 17.97 -27.97 11.26
CA PRO A 61 18.40 -29.02 12.16
C PRO A 61 18.78 -28.42 13.51
N ALA A 62 18.55 -29.20 14.57
CA ALA A 62 19.14 -28.99 15.88
C ALA A 62 18.87 -27.61 16.54
N ILE A 63 17.60 -27.21 16.62
CA ILE A 63 17.15 -25.99 17.29
C ILE A 63 16.74 -26.31 18.72
N ASP A 64 17.16 -25.49 19.69
CA ASP A 64 16.73 -25.67 21.08
C ASP A 64 15.21 -25.45 21.24
N THR A 65 14.60 -26.09 22.23
CA THR A 65 13.19 -25.82 22.56
C THR A 65 13.01 -24.39 23.09
N GLY A 66 11.93 -23.72 22.68
CA GLY A 66 11.64 -22.35 23.12
C GLY A 66 10.68 -21.60 22.18
N SER A 67 10.46 -20.33 22.47
CA SER A 67 9.60 -19.46 21.66
C SER A 67 10.42 -18.67 20.63
N TYR A 68 10.05 -18.79 19.37
CA TYR A 68 10.75 -18.16 18.25
C TYR A 68 9.80 -17.37 17.37
N LEU A 69 10.36 -16.45 16.60
CA LEU A 69 9.70 -15.76 15.51
C LEU A 69 10.29 -16.28 14.21
N ILE A 70 9.48 -16.83 13.32
CA ILE A 70 9.89 -17.21 11.97
C ILE A 70 9.58 -16.06 11.03
N LEU A 71 10.58 -15.62 10.27
CA LEU A 71 10.47 -14.60 9.24
C LEU A 71 10.85 -15.21 7.90
N ILE A 72 9.97 -15.13 6.92
CA ILE A 72 10.17 -15.66 5.58
C ILE A 72 10.11 -14.52 4.58
N SER A 73 11.18 -14.37 3.81
CA SER A 73 11.32 -13.30 2.80
C SER A 73 11.65 -13.89 1.43
N TYR A 74 10.98 -13.35 0.41
CA TYR A 74 11.25 -13.70 -1.00
C TYR A 74 11.06 -12.49 -1.92
N PRO A 75 11.90 -12.31 -2.96
CA PRO A 75 11.79 -11.13 -3.83
C PRO A 75 10.40 -11.00 -4.46
N LYS A 76 9.83 -9.79 -4.38
CA LYS A 76 8.47 -9.45 -4.87
C LYS A 76 7.30 -10.01 -4.06
N PHE A 77 7.55 -10.77 -3.00
CA PHE A 77 6.52 -11.29 -2.09
C PHE A 77 6.53 -10.54 -0.75
N ALA A 78 5.37 -10.49 -0.10
CA ALA A 78 5.27 -9.95 1.24
C ALA A 78 5.99 -10.87 2.23
N ASP A 79 6.65 -10.26 3.21
CA ASP A 79 7.31 -11.02 4.27
C ASP A 79 6.25 -11.70 5.12
N PHE A 80 6.44 -12.99 5.39
CA PHE A 80 5.60 -13.75 6.30
C PHE A 80 6.28 -13.82 7.66
N MET A 81 5.52 -13.57 8.72
CA MET A 81 6.04 -13.54 10.07
C MET A 81 5.07 -14.21 11.04
N GLU A 82 5.55 -15.20 11.78
CA GLU A 82 4.74 -15.96 12.74
C GLU A 82 5.53 -16.33 14.00
N THR A 83 4.87 -16.34 15.15
CA THR A 83 5.47 -16.85 16.39
C THR A 83 5.24 -18.35 16.50
N ILE A 84 6.29 -19.11 16.76
CA ILE A 84 6.24 -20.56 16.95
C ILE A 84 6.75 -20.94 18.34
N GLU A 85 6.14 -21.97 18.93
CA GLU A 85 6.53 -22.53 20.22
C GLU A 85 7.10 -23.94 19.99
N LEU A 86 8.42 -24.08 20.13
CA LEU A 86 9.16 -25.32 19.89
C LEU A 86 9.21 -26.15 21.18
N LYS A 87 8.43 -27.23 21.23
CA LYS A 87 8.44 -28.22 22.31
C LYS A 87 8.98 -29.60 21.87
N GLY A 88 9.17 -29.78 20.57
CA GLY A 88 9.48 -31.02 19.87
C GLY A 88 9.73 -30.72 18.40
N ASP A 89 9.93 -31.75 17.58
CA ASP A 89 10.02 -31.57 16.13
C ASP A 89 8.73 -30.91 15.60
N LEU A 90 8.90 -29.89 14.77
CA LEU A 90 7.80 -29.08 14.25
C LEU A 90 7.77 -29.14 12.72
N HIS A 91 6.63 -29.54 12.19
CA HIS A 91 6.34 -29.44 10.77
C HIS A 91 5.34 -28.31 10.53
N LEU A 92 5.78 -27.26 9.84
CA LEU A 92 4.99 -26.07 9.53
C LEU A 92 4.07 -26.25 8.31
N GLY A 93 4.12 -27.41 7.66
CA GLY A 93 3.37 -27.66 6.43
C GLY A 93 3.83 -26.73 5.30
N GLU A 94 2.88 -26.35 4.45
CA GLU A 94 3.11 -25.43 3.34
C GLU A 94 2.71 -24.00 3.71
N ILE A 95 3.68 -23.10 3.65
CA ILE A 95 3.48 -21.67 3.88
C ILE A 95 3.35 -20.98 2.53
N SER A 96 2.19 -20.37 2.29
CA SER A 96 1.91 -19.63 1.07
C SER A 96 2.29 -18.16 1.22
N LEU A 97 3.20 -17.67 0.37
CA LEU A 97 3.52 -16.25 0.29
C LEU A 97 2.63 -15.54 -0.74
N THR A 98 2.27 -14.30 -0.45
CA THR A 98 1.49 -13.45 -1.37
C THR A 98 2.39 -12.43 -2.05
N MET A 99 2.25 -12.28 -3.37
CA MET A 99 2.97 -11.24 -4.12
C MET A 99 2.59 -9.84 -3.61
N LYS A 100 3.58 -8.96 -3.45
CA LYS A 100 3.36 -7.56 -3.07
C LYS A 100 2.46 -6.85 -4.07
N SER A 101 2.59 -7.14 -5.36
CA SER A 101 1.72 -6.59 -6.41
C SER A 101 0.25 -6.95 -6.19
N LYS A 102 -0.04 -8.18 -5.78
CA LYS A 102 -1.41 -8.64 -5.50
C LYS A 102 -1.98 -7.98 -4.25
N LEU A 103 -1.18 -7.80 -3.20
CA LEU A 103 -1.62 -7.03 -2.03
C LEU A 103 -1.88 -5.57 -2.40
N LEU A 104 -1.02 -4.96 -3.21
CA LEU A 104 -1.22 -3.59 -3.69
C LEU A 104 -2.44 -3.49 -4.62
N GLU A 105 -2.69 -4.48 -5.46
CA GLU A 105 -3.88 -4.56 -6.31
C GLU A 105 -5.15 -4.76 -5.48
N GLU A 106 -5.14 -5.68 -4.51
CA GLU A 106 -6.23 -5.86 -3.56
C GLU A 106 -6.47 -4.58 -2.76
N VAL A 107 -5.40 -3.90 -2.34
CA VAL A 107 -5.51 -2.58 -1.73
C VAL A 107 -6.11 -1.60 -2.73
N VAL A 108 -5.71 -1.53 -4.00
CA VAL A 108 -6.32 -0.66 -5.03
C VAL A 108 -7.79 -1.01 -5.30
N ILE A 109 -8.19 -2.28 -5.22
CA ILE A 109 -9.58 -2.71 -5.41
C ILE A 109 -10.43 -2.35 -4.18
N ARG A 110 -9.90 -2.60 -2.97
CA ARG A 110 -10.53 -2.20 -1.69
C ARG A 110 -10.55 -0.67 -1.53
N THR A 111 -9.51 -0.04 -2.04
CA THR A 111 -9.35 1.41 -2.20
C THR A 111 -9.66 1.77 -3.65
N ASN A 112 -10.85 1.39 -4.14
CA ASN A 112 -11.58 2.21 -5.12
C ASN A 112 -11.79 3.60 -4.52
N ALA A 113 -10.67 4.28 -4.29
CA ALA A 113 -10.54 5.41 -3.44
C ALA A 113 -11.20 6.49 -4.24
N SER A 114 -12.21 7.08 -3.63
CA SER A 114 -12.86 8.26 -4.16
C SER A 114 -11.85 9.38 -4.48
N ILE A 115 -10.60 9.25 -4.03
CA ILE A 115 -9.51 10.21 -4.16
C ILE A 115 -8.21 9.45 -4.51
N ARG A 116 -7.52 9.87 -5.57
CA ARG A 116 -6.19 9.39 -6.00
C ARG A 116 -5.25 10.58 -6.13
N ILE A 117 -4.01 10.44 -5.66
CA ILE A 117 -2.98 11.49 -5.82
C ILE A 117 -1.95 10.98 -6.84
N LYS A 118 -1.79 11.71 -7.94
CA LYS A 118 -0.86 11.41 -9.03
C LYS A 118 0.06 12.62 -9.25
N GLY A 119 1.22 12.61 -8.60
CA GLY A 119 2.16 13.73 -8.66
C GLY A 119 1.58 15.00 -8.04
N ASP A 120 1.43 16.05 -8.85
CA ASP A 120 0.80 17.33 -8.51
C ASP A 120 -0.73 17.32 -8.65
N THR A 121 -1.30 16.25 -9.21
CA THR A 121 -2.73 16.14 -9.50
C THR A 121 -3.47 15.31 -8.46
N THR A 122 -4.57 15.83 -7.93
CA THR A 122 -5.54 15.10 -7.11
C THR A 122 -6.74 14.75 -7.97
N GLU A 123 -7.00 13.46 -8.19
CA GLU A 123 -8.12 12.92 -8.95
C GLU A 123 -9.21 12.42 -7.99
N PHE A 124 -10.46 12.76 -8.27
CA PHE A 124 -11.64 12.34 -7.56
C PHE A 124 -12.53 11.53 -8.49
N VAL A 125 -13.02 10.38 -8.03
CA VAL A 125 -14.04 9.61 -8.78
C VAL A 125 -15.40 10.18 -8.46
N ALA A 126 -16.08 10.77 -9.44
CA ALA A 126 -17.33 11.52 -9.22
C ALA A 126 -18.45 10.64 -8.65
N ASP A 127 -18.60 9.42 -9.17
CA ASP A 127 -19.58 8.43 -8.70
C ASP A 127 -19.44 8.06 -7.22
N SER A 128 -18.25 8.26 -6.64
CA SER A 128 -18.03 8.00 -5.22
C SER A 128 -18.63 9.07 -4.30
N PHE A 129 -19.10 10.20 -4.84
CA PHE A 129 -19.68 11.31 -4.08
C PHE A 129 -21.16 11.50 -4.45
N LYS A 130 -22.04 11.02 -3.56
CA LYS A 130 -23.49 11.09 -3.77
C LYS A 130 -23.99 12.54 -3.80
N VAL A 131 -24.58 12.91 -4.93
CA VAL A 131 -25.35 14.15 -5.13
C VAL A 131 -26.82 13.81 -5.37
N ARG A 132 -27.71 14.82 -5.33
CA ARG A 132 -29.13 14.61 -5.63
C ARG A 132 -29.33 14.37 -7.13
N ASP A 133 -30.46 13.75 -7.49
CA ASP A 133 -30.84 13.62 -8.90
C ASP A 133 -30.99 15.00 -9.55
N GLY A 134 -30.41 15.16 -10.74
CA GLY A 134 -30.37 16.44 -11.46
C GLY A 134 -29.37 17.46 -10.89
N ALA A 135 -28.48 17.06 -9.98
CA ALA A 135 -27.42 17.92 -9.48
C ALA A 135 -26.47 18.40 -10.60
N THR A 136 -25.96 19.61 -10.42
CA THR A 136 -24.93 20.20 -11.28
C THR A 136 -23.52 19.85 -10.78
N VAL A 137 -22.52 20.04 -11.62
CA VAL A 137 -21.11 19.86 -11.23
C VAL A 137 -20.74 20.75 -10.03
N GLU A 138 -21.28 21.96 -9.94
CA GLU A 138 -21.07 22.85 -8.78
C GLU A 138 -21.38 22.15 -7.44
N GLU A 139 -22.47 21.38 -7.41
CA GLU A 139 -22.90 20.65 -6.22
C GLU A 139 -22.04 19.43 -5.93
N LEU A 140 -21.55 18.77 -6.98
CA LEU A 140 -20.54 17.72 -6.86
C LEU A 140 -19.25 18.28 -6.27
N LEU A 141 -18.76 19.42 -6.77
CA LEU A 141 -17.54 20.07 -6.26
C LEU A 141 -17.66 20.44 -4.78
N LYS A 142 -18.84 20.88 -4.32
CA LYS A 142 -19.11 21.14 -2.89
C LYS A 142 -19.04 19.88 -2.00
N LYS A 143 -19.13 18.68 -2.58
CA LYS A 143 -18.98 17.40 -1.86
C LYS A 143 -17.54 16.89 -1.85
N LEU A 144 -16.67 17.41 -2.70
CA LEU A 144 -15.29 16.99 -2.78
C LEU A 144 -14.48 17.60 -1.62
N PRO A 145 -13.68 16.80 -0.89
CA PRO A 145 -12.90 17.31 0.22
C PRO A 145 -11.81 18.25 -0.26
N GLY A 146 -11.63 19.36 0.45
CA GLY A 146 -10.66 20.39 0.07
C GLY A 146 -11.15 21.31 -1.06
N LEU A 147 -12.35 21.12 -1.58
CA LEU A 147 -12.99 22.07 -2.50
C LEU A 147 -14.12 22.80 -1.79
N THR A 148 -14.26 24.08 -2.11
CA THR A 148 -15.38 24.91 -1.67
C THR A 148 -15.84 25.77 -2.83
N VAL A 149 -17.15 25.99 -2.92
CA VAL A 149 -17.74 26.89 -3.92
C VAL A 149 -18.59 27.91 -3.19
N ASN A 150 -18.31 29.19 -3.42
CA ASN A 150 -19.02 30.28 -2.76
C ASN A 150 -20.34 30.64 -3.48
N ALA A 151 -21.11 31.57 -2.92
CA ALA A 151 -22.40 31.99 -3.48
C ALA A 151 -22.31 32.68 -4.85
N LYS A 152 -21.11 33.10 -5.27
CA LYS A 152 -20.85 33.67 -6.60
C LYS A 152 -20.41 32.61 -7.62
N GLY A 153 -20.32 31.34 -7.23
CA GLY A 153 -19.82 30.25 -8.06
C GLY A 153 -18.30 30.13 -8.10
N GLU A 154 -17.54 30.95 -7.35
CA GLU A 154 -16.08 30.86 -7.34
C GLU A 154 -15.63 29.61 -6.58
N ILE A 155 -14.71 28.87 -7.19
CA ILE A 155 -14.20 27.59 -6.67
C ILE A 155 -12.84 27.85 -5.99
N VAL A 156 -12.69 27.32 -4.78
CA VAL A 156 -11.42 27.29 -4.04
C VAL A 156 -11.07 25.84 -3.80
N ALA A 157 -9.89 25.43 -4.26
CA ALA A 157 -9.36 24.10 -4.10
C ALA A 157 -8.07 24.14 -3.29
N GLN A 158 -8.00 23.34 -2.22
CA GLN A 158 -6.84 23.25 -1.33
C GLN A 158 -6.38 24.61 -0.78
N GLY A 159 -7.33 25.51 -0.50
CA GLY A 159 -7.06 26.85 0.02
C GLY A 159 -6.61 27.87 -1.02
N LYS A 160 -6.49 27.50 -2.30
CA LYS A 160 -6.15 28.39 -3.41
C LYS A 160 -7.34 28.59 -4.35
N LYS A 161 -7.46 29.78 -4.95
CA LYS A 161 -8.49 30.05 -5.97
C LYS A 161 -8.23 29.20 -7.21
N VAL A 162 -9.31 28.67 -7.78
CA VAL A 162 -9.28 28.00 -9.08
C VAL A 162 -9.35 29.07 -10.16
N ASP A 163 -8.34 29.12 -11.01
CA ASP A 163 -8.24 30.10 -12.10
C ASP A 163 -8.89 29.56 -13.38
N LYS A 164 -8.84 28.24 -13.57
CA LYS A 164 -9.26 27.58 -14.81
C LYS A 164 -10.09 26.34 -14.52
N VAL A 165 -11.16 26.18 -15.31
CA VAL A 165 -11.95 24.96 -15.37
C VAL A 165 -11.85 24.39 -16.78
N LEU A 166 -11.39 23.14 -16.88
CA LEU A 166 -11.29 22.40 -18.13
C LEU A 166 -12.41 21.37 -18.21
N VAL A 167 -12.99 21.21 -19.39
CA VAL A 167 -13.94 20.14 -19.72
C VAL A 167 -13.30 19.29 -20.80
N ASP A 168 -13.10 18.00 -20.54
CA ASP A 168 -12.39 17.09 -21.47
C ASP A 168 -10.99 17.57 -21.91
N GLY A 169 -10.36 18.40 -21.08
CA GLY A 169 -9.03 18.97 -21.34
C GLY A 169 -9.04 20.29 -22.13
N GLU A 170 -10.20 20.80 -22.51
CA GLU A 170 -10.36 22.10 -23.18
C GLU A 170 -10.91 23.16 -22.22
N GLU A 171 -10.48 24.41 -22.37
CA GLU A 171 -11.02 25.54 -21.59
C GLU A 171 -12.47 25.81 -22.02
N PHE A 172 -13.40 25.70 -21.07
CA PHE A 172 -14.83 25.83 -21.35
C PHE A 172 -15.30 27.26 -21.06
N PHE A 173 -15.79 27.95 -22.10
CA PHE A 173 -16.39 29.30 -22.06
C PHE A 173 -15.53 30.41 -21.42
N GLY A 174 -14.43 30.78 -22.08
CA GLY A 174 -13.78 32.10 -21.93
C GLY A 174 -13.32 32.43 -20.50
N ASP A 175 -13.58 33.66 -20.04
CA ASP A 175 -13.07 34.23 -18.78
C ASP A 175 -13.85 33.82 -17.52
N ASP A 176 -14.98 33.09 -17.65
CA ASP A 176 -15.84 32.76 -16.51
C ASP A 176 -15.87 31.25 -16.21
N PRO A 177 -15.01 30.76 -15.29
CA PRO A 177 -14.95 29.34 -14.91
C PRO A 177 -16.23 28.81 -14.25
N THR A 178 -17.16 29.68 -13.84
CA THR A 178 -18.39 29.27 -13.14
C THR A 178 -19.43 28.66 -14.08
N MET A 179 -19.42 29.05 -15.36
CA MET A 179 -20.42 28.65 -16.36
C MET A 179 -20.41 27.14 -16.66
N ALA A 180 -19.23 26.52 -16.70
CA ALA A 180 -19.09 25.08 -16.90
C ALA A 180 -19.80 24.31 -15.77
N THR A 181 -19.52 24.70 -14.53
CA THR A 181 -19.94 23.94 -13.36
C THR A 181 -21.42 24.10 -13.03
N GLN A 182 -22.04 25.20 -13.47
CA GLN A 182 -23.47 25.47 -13.27
C GLN A 182 -24.38 24.80 -14.29
N ASN A 183 -23.89 24.52 -15.49
CA ASN A 183 -24.72 24.01 -16.59
C ASN A 183 -24.49 22.52 -16.89
N ILE A 184 -23.36 21.95 -16.47
CA ILE A 184 -23.07 20.53 -16.67
C ILE A 184 -23.70 19.73 -15.52
N SER A 185 -24.37 18.62 -15.88
CA SER A 185 -24.89 17.69 -14.88
C SER A 185 -23.75 16.92 -14.22
N ALA A 186 -23.82 16.75 -12.90
CA ALA A 186 -22.85 15.94 -12.15
C ALA A 186 -22.76 14.49 -12.65
N LYS A 187 -23.85 13.96 -13.24
CA LYS A 187 -23.89 12.60 -13.79
C LYS A 187 -23.11 12.45 -15.10
N ALA A 188 -22.79 13.55 -15.77
CA ALA A 188 -21.98 13.53 -16.99
C ALA A 188 -20.47 13.52 -16.71
N VAL A 189 -20.07 13.63 -15.44
CA VAL A 189 -18.67 13.70 -15.03
C VAL A 189 -18.27 12.36 -14.44
N ASP A 190 -17.25 11.72 -15.02
CA ASP A 190 -16.69 10.47 -14.48
C ASP A 190 -15.66 10.74 -13.36
N LYS A 191 -14.86 11.80 -13.54
CA LYS A 191 -13.77 12.15 -12.63
C LYS A 191 -13.56 13.66 -12.55
N VAL A 192 -13.08 14.13 -11.41
CA VAL A 192 -12.66 15.53 -11.22
C VAL A 192 -11.19 15.54 -10.87
N GLN A 193 -10.36 16.30 -11.60
CA GLN A 193 -8.93 16.42 -11.34
C GLN A 193 -8.58 17.85 -10.91
N VAL A 194 -7.71 17.98 -9.93
CA VAL A 194 -7.26 19.26 -9.39
C VAL A 194 -5.73 19.29 -9.39
N PHE A 195 -5.14 20.26 -10.07
CA PHE A 195 -3.70 20.42 -10.18
C PHE A 195 -3.29 21.90 -10.16
N ASP A 196 -2.01 22.19 -9.96
CA ASP A 196 -1.49 23.57 -9.97
C ASP A 196 -1.51 24.14 -11.40
N THR A 197 -1.99 25.38 -11.53
CA THR A 197 -2.02 26.10 -12.81
C THR A 197 -0.61 26.49 -13.20
N LYS A 198 -0.11 25.95 -14.32
CA LYS A 198 1.19 26.35 -14.89
C LYS A 198 1.01 27.50 -15.87
N THR A 199 1.75 28.59 -15.70
CA THR A 199 1.78 29.69 -16.69
C THR A 199 2.47 29.24 -17.97
N GLU A 200 2.23 29.92 -19.10
CA GLU A 200 2.87 29.58 -20.38
C GLU A 200 4.41 29.65 -20.30
N GLU A 201 4.94 30.63 -19.57
CA GLU A 201 6.38 30.74 -19.30
C GLU A 201 6.90 29.55 -18.48
N GLN A 202 6.13 29.05 -17.52
CA GLN A 202 6.48 27.87 -16.74
C GLN A 202 6.37 26.57 -17.53
N LYS A 203 5.41 26.47 -18.45
CA LYS A 203 5.30 25.34 -19.39
C LYS A 203 6.53 25.23 -20.29
N ILE A 204 7.14 26.38 -20.63
CA ILE A 204 8.33 26.46 -21.49
C ILE A 204 9.63 26.29 -20.68
N THR A 205 9.72 26.91 -19.49
CA THR A 205 10.97 26.98 -18.71
C THR A 205 11.11 25.92 -17.62
N GLY A 206 9.99 25.30 -17.19
CA GLY A 206 9.95 24.34 -16.09
C GLY A 206 10.17 24.93 -14.68
N MET A 207 10.27 26.26 -14.55
CA MET A 207 10.54 26.94 -13.28
C MET A 207 9.25 27.42 -12.60
N THR A 208 8.82 26.80 -11.51
CA THR A 208 7.62 27.19 -10.75
C THR A 208 7.84 28.44 -9.90
N THR A 209 6.91 29.39 -9.94
CA THR A 209 6.86 30.57 -9.06
C THR A 209 5.73 30.36 -8.06
N GLY A 210 5.99 30.52 -6.76
CA GLY A 210 5.10 30.10 -5.66
C GLY A 210 3.71 30.77 -5.54
N ASN A 211 3.23 31.47 -6.58
CA ASN A 211 1.93 32.14 -6.66
C ASN A 211 0.96 31.47 -7.66
N GLU A 212 1.14 30.17 -7.93
CA GLU A 212 0.26 29.40 -8.82
C GLU A 212 -1.11 29.17 -8.17
N GLY A 213 -2.20 29.53 -8.85
CA GLY A 213 -3.55 29.09 -8.49
C GLY A 213 -3.81 27.65 -8.94
N LYS A 214 -5.08 27.24 -8.96
CA LYS A 214 -5.45 25.84 -9.26
C LYS A 214 -6.24 25.75 -10.56
N THR A 215 -6.08 24.61 -11.24
CA THR A 215 -6.94 24.21 -12.36
C THR A 215 -7.78 23.02 -11.91
N VAL A 216 -9.07 23.07 -12.23
CA VAL A 216 -10.00 21.95 -12.06
C VAL A 216 -10.35 21.43 -13.44
N GLN A 217 -10.23 20.12 -13.64
CA GLN A 217 -10.67 19.44 -14.85
C GLN A 217 -11.82 18.51 -14.51
N ILE A 218 -12.87 18.57 -15.33
CA ILE A 218 -14.06 17.72 -15.24
C ILE A 218 -14.29 16.97 -16.54
#